data_AF-A0A9W7EHY7-F1
#
_entry.id   AF-A0A9W7EHY7-F1
#
_cell.length_a   1.000
_cell.length_b   1.000
_cell.length_c   1.000
_cell.angle_alpha   90.00
_cell.angle_beta   90.00
_cell.angle_gamma   90.00
#
_symmetry.space_group_name_H-M   'P 1'
#
loop_
_entity.id
_entity.type
_entity.pdbx_description
1 polymer ?
#
loop_
_entity_poly.entity_id
_entity_poly.type
_entity_poly.pdbx_seq_one_letter_code
_entity_poly.pdbx_strand_id
1 'polypeptide(L)'
;MRSVITLNSLLIRLSLLSLLLLLLPPSLSSSSPSSSTGGATAGATHAVIVSTSRYWFNYRHASNALSIYHLLKSRGVHDDNIVLMLADDMPNNVRNVETGKMYGERSRVNDLYKDVQVDYNGRDVTVETFLQVLSGRHSPSTPPGRRLHTTPTSNVLIYLTGHGGSEFLKFQDSTEVSSQDLSLVFSEMNLLQRYGKILLIVDTCQAGTLSDSFTVSSVPNLFFIGSSSKDENSYAHHTDSYLGVAVIDRYTRAILEFFQRRYERESTVKDFIEGTDDEKKLRARVSCWSGFEGDEKGAGVLLRWFFGNEVKGVGVIGGGVLKGGGGEEVGIEEINSHKEEVEEAKDVIGEVVEEVKYYDIEEVRRFNYLLGIAGVFIAASVAWEVL
;
A
#
# COMPACT_ATOMS: atom_id res chain seq x y z
N MET A 1 -14.59 -52.41 65.30
CA MET A 1 -15.32 -51.28 64.67
C MET A 1 -14.63 -49.92 64.80
N ARG A 2 -13.87 -49.60 65.88
CA ARG A 2 -13.18 -48.29 65.99
C ARG A 2 -12.02 -48.07 65.01
N SER A 3 -11.32 -49.12 64.59
CA SER A 3 -10.15 -49.01 63.68
C SER A 3 -10.49 -48.79 62.20
N VAL A 4 -11.71 -49.13 61.77
CA VAL A 4 -12.17 -48.96 60.38
C VAL A 4 -12.62 -47.52 60.12
N ILE A 5 -13.18 -46.85 61.14
CA ILE A 5 -13.63 -45.45 61.06
C ILE A 5 -12.43 -44.49 60.97
N THR A 6 -11.31 -44.81 61.64
CA THR A 6 -10.08 -44.01 61.58
C THR A 6 -9.35 -44.11 60.24
N LEU A 7 -9.42 -45.26 59.56
CA LEU A 7 -8.79 -45.44 58.24
C LEU A 7 -9.52 -44.65 57.14
N ASN A 8 -10.86 -44.65 57.17
CA ASN A 8 -11.68 -43.89 56.22
C ASN A 8 -11.52 -42.38 56.40
N SER A 9 -11.36 -41.90 57.63
CA SER A 9 -11.05 -40.49 57.93
C SER A 9 -9.69 -40.05 57.36
N LEU A 10 -8.68 -40.92 57.44
CA LEU A 10 -7.34 -40.62 56.93
C LEU A 10 -7.30 -40.61 55.40
N LEU A 11 -7.98 -41.56 54.75
CA LEU A 11 -8.06 -41.65 53.28
C LEU A 11 -8.82 -40.46 52.68
N ILE A 12 -9.90 -40.01 53.33
CA ILE A 12 -10.65 -38.81 52.89
C ILE A 12 -9.79 -37.54 53.06
N ARG A 13 -9.02 -37.42 54.15
CA ARG A 13 -8.11 -36.28 54.36
C ARG A 13 -6.94 -36.27 53.37
N LEU A 14 -6.40 -37.43 53.00
CA LEU A 14 -5.35 -37.55 51.99
C LEU A 14 -5.88 -37.23 50.57
N SER A 15 -7.12 -37.62 50.26
CA SER A 15 -7.79 -37.28 49.01
C SER A 15 -8.07 -35.78 48.88
N LEU A 16 -8.53 -35.13 49.95
CA LEU A 16 -8.78 -33.67 49.96
C LEU A 16 -7.47 -32.86 49.91
N LEU A 17 -6.39 -33.35 50.51
CA LEU A 17 -5.07 -32.71 50.43
C LEU A 17 -4.46 -32.84 49.02
N SER A 18 -4.67 -33.97 48.34
CA SER A 18 -4.28 -34.18 46.95
C SER A 18 -5.02 -33.23 45.99
N LEU A 19 -6.31 -32.98 46.22
CA LEU A 19 -7.10 -32.07 45.39
C LEU A 19 -6.69 -30.59 45.60
N LEU A 20 -6.28 -30.22 46.83
CA LEU A 20 -5.80 -28.87 47.15
C LEU A 20 -4.42 -28.58 46.55
N LEU A 21 -3.57 -29.59 46.38
CA LEU A 21 -2.26 -29.47 45.71
C LEU A 21 -2.35 -29.36 44.18
N LEU A 22 -3.47 -29.76 43.57
CA LEU A 22 -3.75 -29.58 42.13
C LEU A 22 -4.30 -28.18 41.78
N LEU A 23 -4.66 -27.39 42.79
CA LEU A 23 -5.19 -26.01 42.65
C LEU A 23 -4.14 -24.92 42.93
N LEU A 24 -2.92 -25.30 43.32
CA LEU A 24 -1.80 -24.38 43.47
C LEU A 24 -1.14 -24.18 42.09
N PRO A 25 -1.06 -22.94 41.56
CA PRO A 25 -0.33 -22.70 40.33
C PRO A 25 1.13 -23.11 40.52
N PRO A 26 1.77 -23.76 39.54
CA PRO A 26 3.18 -24.10 39.65
C PRO A 26 3.97 -22.82 39.87
N SER A 27 4.81 -22.81 40.91
CA SER A 27 5.74 -21.72 41.15
C SER A 27 6.71 -21.67 39.97
N LEU A 28 6.50 -20.75 39.04
CA LEU A 28 7.49 -20.47 38.00
C LEU A 28 8.73 -19.90 38.66
N SER A 29 9.75 -20.74 38.81
CA SER A 29 11.13 -20.30 39.00
C SER A 29 11.52 -19.45 37.80
N SER A 30 11.65 -18.15 38.03
CA SER A 30 12.15 -17.18 37.06
C SER A 30 13.65 -17.41 36.83
N SER A 31 14.00 -18.34 35.95
CA SER A 31 15.27 -18.27 35.24
C SER A 31 15.06 -17.32 34.06
N SER A 32 15.57 -16.09 34.17
CA SER A 32 15.53 -15.10 33.10
C SER A 32 16.18 -15.69 31.85
N PRO A 33 15.43 -15.92 30.75
CA PRO A 33 16.07 -15.99 29.45
C PRO A 33 16.48 -14.56 29.10
N SER A 34 17.74 -14.38 28.73
CA SER A 34 18.16 -13.19 27.99
C SER A 34 17.45 -13.22 26.63
N SER A 35 16.22 -12.74 26.59
CA SER A 35 15.43 -12.61 25.38
C SER A 35 15.51 -11.17 24.88
N SER A 36 16.22 -10.98 23.78
CA SER A 36 16.09 -9.82 22.89
C SER A 36 14.74 -9.86 22.17
N THR A 37 13.65 -9.81 22.93
CA THR A 37 12.28 -9.67 22.40
C THR A 37 12.03 -8.21 22.05
N GLY A 38 11.94 -7.91 20.75
CA GLY A 38 11.33 -6.69 20.23
C GLY A 38 9.85 -6.65 20.63
N GLY A 39 9.58 -6.26 21.88
CA GLY A 39 8.23 -6.07 22.39
C GLY A 39 7.60 -4.85 21.72
N ALA A 40 6.41 -5.04 21.13
CA ALA A 40 5.57 -3.95 20.64
C ALA A 40 5.43 -2.89 21.74
N THR A 41 6.05 -1.73 21.54
CA THR A 41 5.97 -0.62 22.49
C THR A 41 4.62 0.08 22.35
N ALA A 42 4.01 0.45 23.47
CA ALA A 42 2.73 1.17 23.45
C ALA A 42 2.87 2.45 22.60
N GLY A 43 1.95 2.66 21.66
CA GLY A 43 1.99 3.78 20.72
C GLY A 43 2.96 3.62 19.54
N ALA A 44 3.56 2.45 19.33
CA ALA A 44 4.39 2.16 18.15
C ALA A 44 3.60 2.22 16.85
N THR A 45 4.20 2.85 15.85
CA THR A 45 3.73 2.88 14.46
C THR A 45 4.05 1.55 13.78
N HIS A 46 3.03 0.91 13.25
CA HIS A 46 3.12 -0.28 12.39
C HIS A 46 2.59 0.07 11.00
N ALA A 47 2.98 -0.68 9.98
CA ALA A 47 2.49 -0.48 8.63
C ALA A 47 2.26 -1.78 7.87
N VAL A 48 1.27 -1.75 6.98
CA VAL A 48 1.08 -2.74 5.91
C VAL A 48 1.07 -1.97 4.59
N ILE A 49 2.05 -2.24 3.73
CA ILE A 49 2.22 -1.56 2.45
C ILE A 49 2.08 -2.59 1.33
N VAL A 50 1.15 -2.36 0.40
CA VAL A 50 0.81 -3.33 -0.63
C VAL A 50 0.81 -2.69 -2.01
N SER A 51 1.70 -3.16 -2.88
CA SER A 51 1.55 -3.04 -4.32
C SER A 51 0.80 -4.26 -4.84
N THR A 52 -0.41 -4.07 -5.34
CA THR A 52 -1.31 -5.19 -5.68
C THR A 52 -1.19 -5.64 -7.13
N SER A 53 -0.47 -4.87 -7.97
CA SER A 53 -0.45 -5.04 -9.42
C SER A 53 0.81 -5.74 -9.91
N ARG A 54 0.68 -6.43 -11.04
CA ARG A 54 1.78 -7.12 -11.72
C ARG A 54 2.04 -6.57 -13.10
N TYR A 55 3.07 -7.13 -13.75
CA TYR A 55 3.52 -6.81 -15.09
C TYR A 55 4.23 -5.46 -15.19
N TRP A 56 5.15 -5.39 -16.15
CA TRP A 56 6.08 -4.27 -16.31
C TRP A 56 5.40 -2.90 -16.43
N PHE A 57 4.25 -2.81 -17.10
CA PHE A 57 3.53 -1.55 -17.27
C PHE A 57 2.96 -0.99 -15.96
N ASN A 58 2.93 -1.79 -14.89
CA ASN A 58 2.52 -1.39 -13.54
C ASN A 58 3.71 -1.10 -12.61
N TYR A 59 4.91 -0.87 -13.16
CA TYR A 59 6.12 -0.50 -12.42
C TYR A 59 5.85 0.54 -11.32
N ARG A 60 5.08 1.59 -11.64
CA ARG A 60 4.72 2.65 -10.70
C ARG A 60 4.10 2.17 -9.40
N HIS A 61 3.28 1.12 -9.38
CA HIS A 61 2.62 0.68 -8.15
C HIS A 61 3.64 0.11 -7.16
N ALA A 62 4.66 -0.62 -7.64
CA ALA A 62 5.73 -1.12 -6.78
C ALA A 62 6.66 0.02 -6.33
N SER A 63 6.96 0.97 -7.23
CA SER A 63 7.69 2.20 -6.89
C SER A 63 6.96 3.06 -5.84
N ASN A 64 5.64 3.17 -5.93
CA ASN A 64 4.82 3.87 -4.94
C ASN A 64 4.95 3.22 -3.56
N ALA A 65 4.75 1.90 -3.48
CA ALA A 65 4.89 1.12 -2.25
C ALA A 65 6.28 1.29 -1.62
N LEU A 66 7.34 1.20 -2.42
CA LEU A 66 8.71 1.40 -1.95
C LEU A 66 8.97 2.84 -1.50
N SER A 67 8.36 3.82 -2.15
CA SER A 67 8.47 5.23 -1.75
C SER A 67 7.84 5.49 -0.38
N ILE A 68 6.69 4.88 -0.09
CA ILE A 68 6.04 4.95 1.24
C ILE A 68 6.86 4.17 2.27
N TYR A 69 7.42 3.01 1.91
CA TYR A 69 8.33 2.26 2.78
C TYR A 69 9.52 3.11 3.21
N HIS A 70 10.23 3.74 2.26
CA HIS A 70 11.36 4.63 2.57
C HIS A 70 10.95 5.87 3.35
N LEU A 71 9.75 6.41 3.10
CA LEU A 71 9.20 7.49 3.91
C LEU A 71 9.08 7.08 5.38
N LEU A 72 8.49 5.92 5.68
CA LEU A 72 8.39 5.40 7.05
C LEU A 72 9.76 5.15 7.69
N LYS A 73 10.69 4.54 6.93
CA LYS A 73 12.08 4.30 7.39
C LYS A 73 12.78 5.61 7.75
N SER A 74 12.63 6.64 6.93
CA SER A 74 13.21 7.97 7.19
C SER A 74 12.66 8.61 8.45
N ARG A 75 11.46 8.19 8.89
CA ARG A 75 10.74 8.68 10.07
C ARG A 75 10.86 7.78 11.31
N GLY A 76 11.77 6.80 11.24
CA GLY A 76 12.16 5.97 12.39
C GLY A 76 11.31 4.71 12.58
N VAL A 77 10.44 4.35 11.63
CA VAL A 77 9.72 3.08 11.68
C VAL A 77 10.66 1.94 11.30
N HIS A 78 10.77 0.93 12.15
CA HIS A 78 11.65 -0.23 11.96
C HIS A 78 11.02 -1.29 11.05
N ASP A 79 11.83 -2.11 10.37
CA ASP A 79 11.34 -3.16 9.45
C ASP A 79 10.44 -4.17 10.14
N ASP A 80 10.75 -4.54 11.38
CA ASP A 80 9.92 -5.43 12.18
C ASP A 80 8.46 -4.94 12.36
N ASN A 81 8.22 -3.64 12.12
CA ASN A 81 6.90 -3.03 12.21
C ASN A 81 6.27 -2.75 10.84
N ILE A 82 6.92 -3.09 9.72
CA ILE A 82 6.43 -2.85 8.37
C ILE A 82 6.27 -4.20 7.68
N VAL A 83 5.05 -4.54 7.26
CA VAL A 83 4.80 -5.65 6.34
C VAL A 83 4.72 -5.11 4.92
N LEU A 84 5.72 -5.41 4.10
CA LEU A 84 5.78 -5.00 2.70
C LEU A 84 5.40 -6.14 1.75
N MET A 85 4.41 -5.87 0.89
CA MET A 85 3.89 -6.81 -0.09
C MET A 85 4.04 -6.25 -1.52
N LEU A 86 4.82 -6.91 -2.37
CA LEU A 86 5.03 -6.53 -3.76
C LEU A 86 4.53 -7.64 -4.70
N ALA A 87 3.44 -7.41 -5.42
CA ALA A 87 2.82 -8.44 -6.28
C ALA A 87 3.68 -8.89 -7.46
N ASP A 88 4.76 -8.19 -7.79
CA ASP A 88 5.70 -8.58 -8.84
C ASP A 88 7.12 -8.10 -8.55
N ASP A 89 8.10 -8.78 -9.15
CA ASP A 89 9.53 -8.48 -9.00
C ASP A 89 10.00 -7.59 -10.15
N MET A 90 9.63 -6.30 -10.07
CA MET A 90 10.05 -5.30 -11.05
C MET A 90 11.58 -5.11 -11.14
N PRO A 91 12.33 -5.10 -10.01
CA PRO A 91 13.79 -5.00 -10.05
C PRO A 91 14.45 -6.09 -10.91
N ASN A 92 13.95 -7.33 -10.87
CA ASN A 92 14.53 -8.45 -11.63
C ASN A 92 13.74 -8.79 -12.92
N ASN A 93 12.85 -7.90 -13.37
CA ASN A 93 12.14 -8.10 -14.64
C ASN A 93 13.14 -8.07 -15.82
N VAL A 94 12.94 -8.92 -16.83
CA VAL A 94 13.80 -8.96 -18.02
C VAL A 94 13.80 -7.67 -18.85
N ARG A 95 12.77 -6.82 -18.67
CA ARG A 95 12.70 -5.48 -19.28
C ARG A 95 13.44 -4.42 -18.47
N ASN A 96 13.85 -4.73 -17.23
CA ASN A 96 14.62 -3.83 -16.41
C ASN A 96 16.10 -3.87 -16.79
N VAL A 97 16.47 -2.89 -17.60
CA VAL A 97 17.82 -2.48 -17.97
C VAL A 97 18.79 -2.30 -16.78
N GLU A 98 18.30 -1.97 -15.58
CA GLU A 98 19.11 -1.94 -14.36
C GLU A 98 18.62 -3.01 -13.37
N THR A 99 19.01 -4.25 -13.64
CA THR A 99 18.65 -5.41 -12.82
C THR A 99 18.96 -5.18 -11.34
N GLY A 100 18.00 -5.53 -10.49
CA GLY A 100 18.10 -5.40 -9.04
C GLY A 100 17.85 -4.00 -8.49
N LYS A 101 17.50 -3.02 -9.34
CA LYS A 101 17.25 -1.64 -8.92
C LYS A 101 15.89 -1.13 -9.35
N MET A 102 15.37 -0.15 -8.60
CA MET A 102 14.09 0.49 -8.89
C MET A 102 14.12 1.99 -8.62
N TYR A 103 13.45 2.81 -9.44
CA TYR A 103 13.52 4.26 -9.36
C TYR A 103 12.13 4.89 -9.51
N GLY A 104 11.78 5.82 -8.61
CA GLY A 104 10.50 6.55 -8.65
C GLY A 104 10.57 7.94 -9.27
N GLU A 105 11.74 8.33 -9.79
CA GLU A 105 12.01 9.67 -10.33
C GLU A 105 12.95 9.59 -11.53
N ARG A 106 12.78 10.50 -12.50
CA ARG A 106 13.57 10.54 -13.75
C ARG A 106 15.07 10.70 -13.53
N SER A 107 15.46 11.32 -12.42
CA SER A 107 16.88 11.52 -12.09
C SER A 107 17.59 10.21 -11.74
N ARG A 108 16.83 9.17 -11.34
CA ARG A 108 17.34 7.83 -10.97
C ARG A 108 18.47 7.87 -9.95
N VAL A 109 18.48 8.90 -9.09
CA VAL A 109 19.49 9.08 -8.03
C VAL A 109 19.24 8.13 -6.86
N ASN A 110 17.96 7.86 -6.55
CA ASN A 110 17.55 7.07 -5.39
C ASN A 110 17.05 5.71 -5.83
N ASP A 111 17.85 4.67 -5.61
CA ASP A 111 17.44 3.28 -5.76
C ASP A 111 16.48 2.90 -4.63
N LEU A 112 15.20 2.76 -4.96
CA LEU A 112 14.11 2.41 -4.06
C LEU A 112 14.16 0.95 -3.60
N TYR A 113 14.89 0.06 -4.29
CA TYR A 113 14.96 -1.35 -3.90
C TYR A 113 16.12 -1.67 -2.95
N LYS A 114 17.05 -0.72 -2.80
CA LYS A 114 18.18 -0.86 -1.89
C LYS A 114 17.72 -0.90 -0.43
N ASP A 115 18.28 -1.83 0.34
CA ASP A 115 18.06 -2.01 1.79
C ASP A 115 16.57 -2.18 2.17
N VAL A 116 15.81 -2.88 1.33
CA VAL A 116 14.38 -3.16 1.52
C VAL A 116 14.15 -4.59 1.99
N GLN A 117 13.33 -4.74 3.03
CA GLN A 117 12.77 -6.03 3.44
C GLN A 117 11.41 -6.24 2.78
N VAL A 118 11.32 -7.18 1.83
CA VAL A 118 10.05 -7.59 1.21
C VAL A 118 9.54 -8.85 1.90
N ASP A 119 8.42 -8.77 2.61
CA ASP A 119 7.88 -9.89 3.38
C ASP A 119 7.07 -10.85 2.50
N TYR A 120 6.29 -10.30 1.57
CA TYR A 120 5.50 -11.06 0.60
C TYR A 120 5.81 -10.59 -0.82
N ASN A 121 6.12 -11.53 -1.72
CA ASN A 121 6.45 -11.21 -3.10
C ASN A 121 5.68 -12.09 -4.09
N GLY A 122 5.49 -11.57 -5.31
CA GLY A 122 4.96 -12.34 -6.42
C GLY A 122 3.63 -13.01 -6.07
N ARG A 123 3.57 -14.33 -6.16
CA ARG A 123 2.36 -15.14 -5.93
C ARG A 123 1.86 -15.12 -4.49
N ASP A 124 2.69 -14.74 -3.53
CA ASP A 124 2.29 -14.67 -2.12
C ASP A 124 1.41 -13.42 -1.84
N VAL A 125 1.35 -12.44 -2.75
CA VAL A 125 0.54 -11.22 -2.57
C VAL A 125 -0.89 -11.46 -3.08
N THR A 126 -1.69 -12.13 -2.26
CA THR A 126 -3.11 -12.41 -2.53
C THR A 126 -4.03 -11.63 -1.58
N VAL A 127 -5.31 -11.50 -1.95
CA VAL A 127 -6.35 -10.94 -1.07
C VAL A 127 -6.39 -11.69 0.26
N GLU A 128 -6.37 -13.03 0.21
CA GLU A 128 -6.36 -13.88 1.40
C GLU A 128 -5.17 -13.55 2.32
N THR A 129 -3.96 -13.47 1.77
CA THR A 129 -2.76 -13.17 2.55
C THR A 129 -2.85 -11.80 3.19
N PHE A 130 -3.30 -10.79 2.45
CA PHE A 130 -3.52 -9.44 2.97
C PHE A 130 -4.53 -9.42 4.13
N LEU A 131 -5.68 -10.06 3.98
CA LEU A 131 -6.70 -10.14 5.03
C LEU A 131 -6.22 -10.97 6.25
N GLN A 132 -5.41 -12.01 6.03
CA GLN A 132 -4.77 -12.77 7.10
C GLN A 132 -3.78 -11.92 7.91
N VAL A 133 -2.96 -11.11 7.24
CA VAL A 133 -2.03 -10.15 7.89
C VAL A 133 -2.79 -9.19 8.80
N LEU A 134 -3.89 -8.61 8.32
CA LEU A 134 -4.69 -7.67 9.10
C LEU A 134 -5.39 -8.35 10.28
N SER A 135 -6.10 -9.45 10.04
CA SER A 135 -6.82 -10.20 11.08
C SER A 135 -5.89 -10.90 12.08
N GLY A 136 -4.61 -11.09 11.76
CA GLY A 136 -3.66 -11.87 12.54
C GLY A 136 -3.94 -13.39 12.48
N ARG A 137 -4.80 -13.83 11.56
CA ARG A 137 -5.13 -15.25 11.36
C ARG A 137 -4.07 -15.90 10.49
N HIS A 138 -3.06 -16.43 11.14
CA HIS A 138 -1.93 -17.08 10.49
C HIS A 138 -1.76 -18.51 10.96
N SER A 139 -1.19 -19.35 10.09
CA SER A 139 -0.65 -20.64 10.52
C SER A 139 0.39 -20.43 11.63
N PRO A 140 0.48 -21.32 12.64
CA PRO A 140 1.57 -21.31 13.61
C PRO A 140 2.97 -21.31 12.97
N SER A 141 3.09 -21.83 11.74
CA SER A 141 4.33 -21.88 10.98
C SER A 141 4.69 -20.58 10.23
N THR A 142 3.79 -19.59 10.16
CA THR A 142 4.07 -18.32 9.47
C THR A 142 5.24 -17.60 10.17
N PRO A 143 6.32 -17.20 9.49
CA PRO A 143 7.45 -16.54 10.12
C PRO A 143 7.05 -15.24 10.84
N PRO A 144 7.72 -14.85 11.95
CA PRO A 144 7.40 -13.60 12.67
C PRO A 144 7.43 -12.35 11.78
N GLY A 145 8.42 -12.20 10.89
CA GLY A 145 8.51 -11.05 9.98
C GLY A 145 7.36 -10.94 8.96
N ARG A 146 6.61 -12.04 8.75
CA ARG A 146 5.43 -12.08 7.88
C ARG A 146 4.11 -11.79 8.62
N ARG A 147 4.16 -11.36 9.89
CA ARG A 147 2.97 -11.11 10.72
C ARG A 147 2.92 -9.65 11.15
N LEU A 148 1.70 -9.12 11.31
CA LEU A 148 1.48 -7.79 11.87
C LEU A 148 1.34 -7.88 13.40
N HIS A 149 2.38 -7.47 14.14
CA HIS A 149 2.46 -7.60 15.60
C HIS A 149 1.85 -6.41 16.35
N THR A 150 0.55 -6.18 16.18
CA THR A 150 -0.13 -5.05 16.80
C THR A 150 -0.79 -5.36 18.14
N THR A 151 -1.07 -4.32 18.91
CA THR A 151 -1.72 -4.32 20.22
C THR A 151 -2.91 -3.36 20.22
N PRO A 152 -3.74 -3.32 21.28
CA PRO A 152 -4.84 -2.35 21.40
C PRO A 152 -4.40 -0.88 21.41
N THR A 153 -3.09 -0.60 21.53
CA THR A 153 -2.52 0.76 21.54
C THR A 153 -1.68 1.07 20.31
N SER A 154 -1.53 0.12 19.38
CA SER A 154 -0.73 0.30 18.17
C SER A 154 -1.42 1.27 17.20
N ASN A 155 -0.64 2.14 16.57
CA ASN A 155 -1.10 2.95 15.44
C ASN A 155 -0.67 2.24 14.15
N VAL A 156 -1.58 2.08 13.20
CA VAL A 156 -1.33 1.30 11.98
C VAL A 156 -1.56 2.16 10.74
N LEU A 157 -0.55 2.27 9.88
CA LEU A 157 -0.70 2.77 8.51
C LEU A 157 -0.99 1.59 7.58
N ILE A 158 -2.02 1.68 6.77
CA ILE A 158 -2.25 0.73 5.68
C ILE A 158 -2.21 1.54 4.39
N TYR A 159 -1.27 1.23 3.51
CA TYR A 159 -1.12 1.88 2.22
C TYR A 159 -1.27 0.86 1.10
N LEU A 160 -2.28 1.07 0.25
CA LEU A 160 -2.59 0.19 -0.87
C LEU A 160 -2.46 0.97 -2.18
N THR A 161 -1.83 0.37 -3.18
CA THR A 161 -1.70 0.96 -4.51
C THR A 161 -1.85 -0.09 -5.59
N GLY A 162 -2.62 0.25 -6.62
CA GLY A 162 -2.95 -0.67 -7.69
C GLY A 162 -4.02 -0.15 -8.62
N HIS A 163 -4.65 -1.08 -9.34
CA HIS A 163 -5.83 -0.80 -10.14
C HIS A 163 -7.09 -1.16 -9.37
N GLY A 164 -8.16 -0.41 -9.60
CA GLY A 164 -9.43 -0.60 -8.91
C GLY A 164 -10.56 0.04 -9.70
N GLY A 165 -11.73 0.04 -9.08
CA GLY A 165 -12.95 0.61 -9.63
C GLY A 165 -13.96 0.79 -8.51
N SER A 166 -15.24 0.93 -8.87
CA SER A 166 -16.30 1.10 -7.87
C SER A 166 -16.30 -0.07 -6.90
N GLU A 167 -16.04 0.24 -5.63
CA GLU A 167 -16.06 -0.64 -4.46
C GLU A 167 -15.02 -1.77 -4.44
N PHE A 168 -13.99 -1.76 -5.31
CA PHE A 168 -12.94 -2.78 -5.31
C PHE A 168 -11.53 -2.28 -5.65
N LEU A 169 -10.54 -3.02 -5.17
CA LEU A 169 -9.14 -2.94 -5.56
C LEU A 169 -8.65 -4.32 -6.05
N LYS A 170 -8.07 -4.37 -7.24
CA LYS A 170 -7.56 -5.62 -7.83
C LYS A 170 -6.23 -6.04 -7.22
N PHE A 171 -6.11 -7.34 -6.99
CA PHE A 171 -4.89 -8.06 -6.65
C PHE A 171 -4.54 -9.04 -7.77
N GLN A 172 -3.25 -9.06 -8.15
CA GLN A 172 -2.71 -10.00 -9.13
C GLN A 172 -3.40 -9.97 -10.50
N ASP A 173 -4.07 -8.86 -10.84
CA ASP A 173 -4.86 -8.65 -12.08
C ASP A 173 -6.14 -9.51 -12.21
N SER A 174 -6.41 -10.43 -11.27
CA SER A 174 -7.51 -11.41 -11.40
C SER A 174 -8.45 -11.53 -10.20
N THR A 175 -8.01 -11.07 -9.03
CA THR A 175 -8.80 -11.13 -7.78
C THR A 175 -9.03 -9.72 -7.27
N GLU A 176 -10.02 -9.54 -6.41
CA GLU A 176 -10.46 -8.23 -5.93
C GLU A 176 -10.68 -8.28 -4.42
N VAL A 177 -10.25 -7.23 -3.72
CA VAL A 177 -10.72 -6.94 -2.36
C VAL A 177 -11.79 -5.86 -2.46
N SER A 178 -12.93 -6.10 -1.85
CA SER A 178 -14.08 -5.20 -1.89
C SER A 178 -14.13 -4.25 -0.68
N SER A 179 -14.96 -3.20 -0.79
CA SER A 179 -15.35 -2.33 0.33
C SER A 179 -15.90 -3.14 1.52
N GLN A 180 -16.66 -4.20 1.23
CA GLN A 180 -17.23 -5.09 2.24
C GLN A 180 -16.15 -5.94 2.92
N ASP A 181 -15.19 -6.49 2.17
CA ASP A 181 -14.07 -7.26 2.75
C ASP A 181 -13.23 -6.41 3.70
N LEU A 182 -12.95 -5.16 3.30
CA LEU A 182 -12.25 -4.18 4.14
C LEU A 182 -13.04 -3.86 5.41
N SER A 183 -14.34 -3.59 5.30
CA SER A 183 -15.20 -3.31 6.45
C SER A 183 -15.21 -4.48 7.45
N LEU A 184 -15.34 -5.71 6.94
CA LEU A 184 -15.35 -6.92 7.75
C LEU A 184 -14.02 -7.16 8.46
N VAL A 185 -12.89 -7.03 7.77
CA VAL A 185 -11.58 -7.25 8.40
C VAL A 185 -11.25 -6.19 9.43
N PHE A 186 -11.61 -4.91 9.20
CA PHE A 186 -11.41 -3.87 10.21
C PHE A 186 -12.33 -4.04 11.41
N SER A 187 -13.57 -4.49 11.18
CA SER A 187 -14.47 -4.86 12.28
C SER A 187 -13.92 -6.02 13.10
N GLU A 188 -13.37 -7.05 12.45
CA GLU A 188 -12.67 -8.16 13.11
C GLU A 188 -11.45 -7.66 13.90
N MET A 189 -10.62 -6.80 13.32
CA MET A 189 -9.48 -6.21 14.01
C MET A 189 -9.90 -5.41 15.25
N ASN A 190 -11.02 -4.68 15.19
CA ASN A 190 -11.56 -3.93 16.31
C ASN A 190 -12.06 -4.87 17.42
N LEU A 191 -12.84 -5.90 17.07
CA LEU A 191 -13.32 -6.91 18.03
C LEU A 191 -12.18 -7.64 18.73
N LEU A 192 -11.10 -7.92 18.00
CA LEU A 192 -9.89 -8.56 18.52
C LEU A 192 -8.89 -7.58 19.14
N GLN A 193 -9.25 -6.29 19.24
CA GLN A 193 -8.43 -5.23 19.83
C GLN A 193 -7.01 -5.17 19.24
N ARG A 194 -6.90 -5.30 17.92
CA ARG A 194 -5.62 -5.34 17.18
C ARG A 194 -5.09 -3.97 16.79
N TYR A 195 -5.74 -2.88 17.16
CA TYR A 195 -5.24 -1.54 16.90
C TYR A 195 -5.86 -0.55 17.90
N GLY A 196 -5.14 0.56 18.11
CA GLY A 196 -5.71 1.74 18.74
C GLY A 196 -6.20 2.75 17.70
N LYS A 197 -5.46 2.92 16.60
CA LYS A 197 -5.82 3.80 15.48
C LYS A 197 -5.35 3.23 14.15
N ILE A 198 -6.13 3.46 13.08
CA ILE A 198 -5.73 3.12 11.71
C ILE A 198 -5.79 4.38 10.84
N LEU A 199 -4.80 4.53 9.96
CA LEU A 199 -4.89 5.38 8.77
C LEU A 199 -4.80 4.46 7.54
N LEU A 200 -5.87 4.39 6.76
CA LEU A 200 -5.93 3.67 5.50
C LEU A 200 -5.82 4.66 4.33
N ILE A 201 -4.81 4.49 3.49
CA ILE A 201 -4.59 5.28 2.28
C ILE A 201 -4.65 4.34 1.07
N VAL A 202 -5.49 4.64 0.09
CA VAL A 202 -5.61 3.84 -1.13
C VAL A 202 -5.39 4.71 -2.38
N ASP A 203 -4.35 4.39 -3.14
CA ASP A 203 -3.99 5.03 -4.42
C ASP A 203 -4.46 4.16 -5.60
N THR A 204 -5.66 4.44 -6.10
CA THR A 204 -6.34 3.71 -7.20
C THR A 204 -7.49 4.54 -7.80
N CYS A 205 -7.99 4.13 -8.97
CA CYS A 205 -9.25 4.64 -9.52
C CYS A 205 -10.43 4.35 -8.59
N GLN A 206 -11.35 5.30 -8.49
CA GLN A 206 -12.54 5.28 -7.64
C GLN A 206 -12.29 4.91 -6.17
N ALA A 207 -11.09 5.21 -5.65
CA ALA A 207 -10.66 4.82 -4.32
C ALA A 207 -11.69 5.14 -3.22
N GLY A 208 -12.37 6.30 -3.30
CA GLY A 208 -13.36 6.72 -2.31
C GLY A 208 -14.46 5.71 -1.99
N THR A 209 -14.86 4.92 -2.99
CA THR A 209 -15.91 3.90 -2.86
C THR A 209 -15.50 2.71 -2.00
N LEU A 210 -14.20 2.52 -1.73
CA LEU A 210 -13.72 1.47 -0.82
C LEU A 210 -14.08 1.71 0.65
N SER A 211 -14.60 2.90 0.98
CA SER A 211 -15.13 3.23 2.30
C SER A 211 -16.65 3.15 2.41
N ASP A 212 -17.37 2.83 1.32
CA ASP A 212 -18.85 2.84 1.26
C ASP A 212 -19.50 1.90 2.29
N SER A 213 -18.82 0.81 2.67
CA SER A 213 -19.30 -0.15 3.67
C SER A 213 -18.85 0.16 5.11
N PHE A 214 -18.15 1.27 5.34
CA PHE A 214 -17.63 1.62 6.66
C PHE A 214 -18.70 2.33 7.49
N THR A 215 -18.77 1.97 8.77
CA THR A 215 -19.59 2.67 9.76
C THR A 215 -18.77 2.93 11.01
N VAL A 216 -19.05 4.02 11.71
CA VAL A 216 -18.33 4.38 12.95
C VAL A 216 -18.48 3.28 14.01
N SER A 217 -19.62 2.59 14.05
CA SER A 217 -19.86 1.49 15.01
C SER A 217 -19.06 0.23 14.70
N SER A 218 -18.86 -0.10 13.42
CA SER A 218 -18.15 -1.32 13.02
C SER A 218 -16.64 -1.10 12.88
N VAL A 219 -16.23 0.11 12.47
CA VAL A 219 -14.85 0.47 12.11
C VAL A 219 -14.40 1.76 12.84
N PRO A 220 -14.39 1.80 14.18
CA PRO A 220 -14.02 3.00 14.93
C PRO A 220 -12.51 3.29 14.84
N ASN A 221 -12.13 4.55 15.10
CA ASN A 221 -10.73 5.01 15.18
C ASN A 221 -9.90 4.73 13.91
N LEU A 222 -10.56 4.65 12.75
CA LEU A 222 -9.93 4.53 11.44
C LEU A 222 -10.19 5.81 10.66
N PHE A 223 -9.15 6.36 10.03
CA PHE A 223 -9.29 7.41 9.03
C PHE A 223 -8.96 6.82 7.65
N PHE A 224 -9.82 7.07 6.67
CA PHE A 224 -9.67 6.61 5.31
C PHE A 224 -9.37 7.78 4.38
N ILE A 225 -8.45 7.59 3.44
CA ILE A 225 -8.14 8.52 2.36
C ILE A 225 -8.00 7.76 1.04
N GLY A 226 -8.79 8.15 0.04
CA GLY A 226 -8.72 7.63 -1.32
C GLY A 226 -8.18 8.67 -2.30
N SER A 227 -7.28 8.28 -3.20
CA SER A 227 -6.66 9.18 -4.19
C SER A 227 -7.61 9.80 -5.21
N SER A 228 -8.81 9.22 -5.39
CA SER A 228 -9.81 9.70 -6.34
C SER A 228 -11.22 9.48 -5.80
N SER A 229 -12.17 10.30 -6.24
CA SER A 229 -13.57 10.19 -5.86
C SER A 229 -14.31 9.15 -6.71
N LYS A 230 -15.58 8.88 -6.37
CA LYS A 230 -16.46 8.05 -7.19
C LYS A 230 -16.52 8.57 -8.63
N ASP A 231 -16.57 7.65 -9.59
CA ASP A 231 -16.58 7.94 -11.03
C ASP A 231 -15.31 8.65 -11.57
N GLU A 232 -14.24 8.76 -10.77
CA GLU A 232 -12.95 9.33 -11.19
C GLU A 232 -11.85 8.26 -11.30
N ASN A 233 -10.90 8.50 -12.21
CA ASN A 233 -9.68 7.71 -12.31
C ASN A 233 -8.56 8.30 -11.43
N SER A 234 -7.62 7.46 -11.02
CA SER A 234 -6.28 7.91 -10.59
C SER A 234 -5.32 7.90 -11.78
N TYR A 235 -4.26 8.70 -11.71
CA TYR A 235 -3.36 8.88 -12.84
C TYR A 235 -1.89 8.79 -12.44
N ALA A 236 -1.12 8.18 -13.34
CA ALA A 236 0.33 8.25 -13.33
C ALA A 236 0.82 9.72 -13.41
N HIS A 237 1.95 10.01 -12.78
CA HIS A 237 2.55 11.35 -12.83
C HIS A 237 3.41 11.55 -14.07
N HIS A 238 4.44 10.72 -14.23
CA HIS A 238 5.42 10.85 -15.31
C HIS A 238 5.98 9.49 -15.74
N THR A 239 6.48 9.44 -16.97
CA THR A 239 7.19 8.31 -17.54
C THR A 239 8.70 8.48 -17.46
N ASP A 240 9.38 7.36 -17.38
CA ASP A 240 10.82 7.23 -17.61
C ASP A 240 11.03 6.70 -19.04
N SER A 241 11.79 7.44 -19.85
CA SER A 241 12.00 7.11 -21.26
C SER A 241 12.88 5.88 -21.47
N TYR A 242 13.77 5.56 -20.53
CA TYR A 242 14.64 4.41 -20.60
C TYR A 242 13.91 3.12 -20.22
N LEU A 243 12.97 3.19 -19.27
CA LEU A 243 12.12 2.07 -18.87
C LEU A 243 10.86 1.92 -19.76
N GLY A 244 10.45 3.00 -20.45
CA GLY A 244 9.27 3.02 -21.32
C GLY A 244 7.93 2.94 -20.58
N VAL A 245 7.92 3.20 -19.27
CA VAL A 245 6.73 3.05 -18.40
C VAL A 245 6.61 4.22 -17.43
N ALA A 246 5.42 4.38 -16.86
CA ALA A 246 5.21 5.29 -15.74
C ALA A 246 5.88 4.75 -14.47
N VAL A 247 6.54 5.63 -13.70
CA VAL A 247 7.35 5.23 -12.54
C VAL A 247 6.76 5.63 -11.19
N ILE A 248 5.75 6.50 -11.15
CA ILE A 248 5.07 6.90 -9.92
C ILE A 248 3.68 7.45 -10.23
N ASP A 249 2.72 7.27 -9.32
CA ASP A 249 1.39 7.88 -9.40
C ASP A 249 1.36 9.29 -8.81
N ARG A 250 0.41 10.11 -9.29
CA ARG A 250 0.29 11.52 -8.88
C ARG A 250 0.02 11.68 -7.41
N TYR A 251 -0.84 10.84 -6.85
CA TYR A 251 -1.20 10.96 -5.45
C TYR A 251 -0.02 10.58 -4.55
N THR A 252 0.64 9.45 -4.82
CA THR A 252 1.89 9.10 -4.13
C THR A 252 2.95 10.19 -4.23
N ARG A 253 3.13 10.80 -5.42
CA ARG A 253 4.02 11.95 -5.58
C ARG A 253 3.62 13.12 -4.67
N ALA A 254 2.32 13.43 -4.57
CA ALA A 254 1.80 14.48 -3.70
C ALA A 254 2.05 14.20 -2.20
N ILE A 255 1.92 12.93 -1.76
CA ILE A 255 2.31 12.50 -0.40
C ILE A 255 3.78 12.84 -0.13
N LEU A 256 4.68 12.43 -1.03
CA LEU A 256 6.11 12.72 -0.89
C LEU A 256 6.39 14.22 -0.84
N GLU A 257 5.73 15.03 -1.69
CA GLU A 257 5.86 16.49 -1.66
C GLU A 257 5.38 17.10 -0.35
N PHE A 258 4.28 16.59 0.21
CA PHE A 258 3.77 17.04 1.49
C PHE A 258 4.82 16.84 2.58
N PHE A 259 5.39 15.64 2.69
CA PHE A 259 6.42 15.35 3.68
C PHE A 259 7.73 16.11 3.47
N GLN A 260 8.05 16.47 2.23
CA GLN A 260 9.24 17.26 1.92
C GLN A 260 9.09 18.76 2.23
N ARG A 261 7.89 19.33 2.05
CA ARG A 261 7.71 20.79 1.99
C ARG A 261 6.75 21.37 3.02
N ARG A 262 5.86 20.55 3.59
CA ARG A 262 4.69 21.01 4.36
C ARG A 262 4.55 20.33 5.71
N TYR A 263 5.10 19.12 5.85
CA TYR A 263 4.97 18.36 7.08
C TYR A 263 5.67 19.05 8.25
N GLU A 264 4.93 19.18 9.33
CA GLU A 264 5.39 19.60 10.64
C GLU A 264 5.04 18.52 11.66
N ARG A 265 5.72 18.53 12.81
CA ARG A 265 5.55 17.50 13.84
C ARG A 265 4.09 17.35 14.30
N GLU A 266 3.37 18.47 14.39
CA GLU A 266 1.97 18.48 14.81
C GLU A 266 0.99 18.54 13.63
N SER A 267 1.45 18.29 12.39
CA SER A 267 0.56 18.15 11.24
C SER A 267 -0.46 17.04 11.48
N THR A 268 -1.70 17.39 11.20
CA THR A 268 -2.88 16.55 11.36
C THR A 268 -3.23 15.86 10.03
N VAL A 269 -4.13 14.87 10.09
CA VAL A 269 -4.70 14.25 8.89
C VAL A 269 -5.45 15.29 8.05
N LYS A 270 -6.09 16.28 8.68
CA LYS A 270 -6.69 17.42 7.97
C LYS A 270 -5.65 18.17 7.14
N ASP A 271 -4.52 18.55 7.75
CA ASP A 271 -3.45 19.29 7.06
C ASP A 271 -2.87 18.47 5.89
N PHE A 272 -2.77 17.15 6.08
CA PHE A 272 -2.34 16.22 5.03
C PHE A 272 -3.28 16.20 3.83
N ILE A 273 -4.59 16.10 4.07
CA ILE A 273 -5.59 16.12 3.00
C ILE A 273 -5.53 17.45 2.27
N GLU A 274 -5.58 18.57 3.00
CA GLU A 274 -5.50 19.91 2.40
C GLU A 274 -4.19 20.15 1.64
N GLY A 275 -3.09 19.54 2.07
CA GLY A 275 -1.79 19.65 1.42
C GLY A 275 -1.55 18.68 0.26
N THR A 276 -2.42 17.69 0.07
CA THR A 276 -2.31 16.68 -1.00
C THR A 276 -3.44 16.74 -2.03
N ASP A 277 -4.61 17.26 -1.68
CA ASP A 277 -5.79 17.40 -2.55
C ASP A 277 -5.70 18.62 -3.47
N ASP A 278 -4.75 18.57 -4.41
CA ASP A 278 -4.62 19.56 -5.49
C ASP A 278 -5.21 18.96 -6.78
N GLU A 279 -6.50 19.19 -7.01
CA GLU A 279 -7.26 18.63 -8.15
C GLU A 279 -6.57 18.86 -9.50
N LYS A 280 -5.88 20.00 -9.68
CA LYS A 280 -5.16 20.28 -10.94
C LYS A 280 -3.94 19.38 -11.10
N LYS A 281 -3.20 19.15 -10.02
CA LYS A 281 -2.03 18.25 -10.04
C LYS A 281 -2.43 16.80 -10.10
N LEU A 282 -3.45 16.40 -9.35
CA LEU A 282 -3.92 15.02 -9.27
C LEU A 282 -4.75 14.61 -10.49
N ARG A 283 -5.51 15.56 -11.06
CA ARG A 283 -6.57 15.31 -12.06
C ARG A 283 -7.69 14.41 -11.52
N ALA A 284 -7.84 14.40 -10.20
CA ALA A 284 -8.82 13.67 -9.41
C ALA A 284 -8.97 14.39 -8.06
N ARG A 285 -10.07 14.13 -7.35
CA ARG A 285 -10.32 14.67 -6.02
C ARG A 285 -10.09 13.62 -4.95
N VAL A 286 -9.34 13.98 -3.92
CA VAL A 286 -9.14 13.12 -2.75
C VAL A 286 -10.48 12.93 -2.04
N SER A 287 -10.77 11.70 -1.66
CA SER A 287 -11.94 11.33 -0.88
C SER A 287 -11.51 10.90 0.52
N CYS A 288 -12.37 11.10 1.51
CA CYS A 288 -12.08 10.72 2.88
C CYS A 288 -13.31 10.22 3.63
N TRP A 289 -13.06 9.42 4.67
CA TRP A 289 -14.05 8.97 5.63
C TRP A 289 -13.37 8.86 7.01
N SER A 290 -14.12 9.15 8.08
CA SER A 290 -13.60 9.13 9.44
C SER A 290 -14.47 8.30 10.37
N GLY A 291 -13.85 7.32 11.02
CA GLY A 291 -14.36 6.55 12.15
C GLY A 291 -13.97 7.15 13.50
N PHE A 292 -13.36 8.34 13.53
CA PHE A 292 -13.07 9.06 14.78
C PHE A 292 -14.30 9.87 15.21
N GLU A 293 -14.92 9.45 16.31
CA GLU A 293 -16.13 10.07 16.82
C GLU A 293 -15.92 11.57 17.11
N GLY A 294 -16.69 12.42 16.44
CA GLY A 294 -16.59 13.88 16.55
C GLY A 294 -15.43 14.53 15.79
N ASP A 295 -14.63 13.78 15.02
CA ASP A 295 -13.53 14.30 14.20
C ASP A 295 -13.62 13.84 12.74
N GLU A 296 -14.66 14.30 12.05
CA GLU A 296 -14.95 13.97 10.64
C GLU A 296 -13.84 14.41 9.68
N LYS A 297 -13.09 15.46 10.04
CA LYS A 297 -12.05 16.06 9.19
C LYS A 297 -10.62 15.62 9.56
N GLY A 298 -10.44 14.89 10.66
CA GLY A 298 -9.13 14.45 11.12
C GLY A 298 -8.26 15.59 11.66
N ALA A 299 -8.87 16.61 12.26
CA ALA A 299 -8.20 17.77 12.83
C ALA A 299 -7.55 17.48 14.18
N GLY A 300 -8.02 16.46 14.91
CA GLY A 300 -7.42 15.94 16.13
C GLY A 300 -6.52 14.72 15.90
N VAL A 301 -6.47 14.21 14.66
CA VAL A 301 -5.70 13.02 14.31
C VAL A 301 -4.31 13.42 13.81
N LEU A 302 -3.26 13.11 14.58
CA LEU A 302 -1.89 13.50 14.22
C LEU A 302 -1.25 12.50 13.25
N LEU A 303 -0.63 13.01 12.17
CA LEU A 303 0.05 12.17 11.17
C LEU A 303 1.21 11.37 11.75
N ARG A 304 1.92 11.93 12.74
CA ARG A 304 3.06 11.26 13.38
C ARG A 304 2.70 9.95 14.08
N TRP A 305 1.41 9.73 14.37
CA TRP A 305 0.93 8.42 14.85
C TRP A 305 1.15 7.32 13.80
N PHE A 306 1.01 7.63 12.51
CA PHE A 306 1.01 6.65 11.42
C PHE A 306 2.29 6.66 10.59
N PHE A 307 3.02 7.78 10.56
CA PHE A 307 4.25 7.89 9.78
C PHE A 307 5.53 7.86 10.64
N GLY A 308 5.41 7.82 11.97
CA GLY A 308 6.55 7.85 12.88
C GLY A 308 6.87 9.26 13.41
N ASN A 309 7.77 9.31 14.40
CA ASN A 309 8.01 10.50 15.23
C ASN A 309 9.38 11.15 15.04
N GLU A 310 10.29 10.56 14.25
CA GLU A 310 11.64 11.09 14.09
C GLU A 310 11.75 11.95 12.83
N VAL A 311 12.21 13.20 12.96
CA VAL A 311 12.69 13.97 11.81
C VAL A 311 14.19 13.73 11.66
N LYS A 312 14.60 12.58 11.11
CA LYS A 312 15.94 12.48 10.52
C LYS A 312 16.02 13.51 9.39
N GLY A 313 16.99 14.42 9.47
CA GLY A 313 17.27 15.40 8.42
C GLY A 313 17.32 14.66 7.10
N VAL A 314 16.33 14.90 6.25
CA VAL A 314 16.19 14.22 4.98
C VAL A 314 17.38 14.68 4.14
N GLY A 315 18.33 13.78 3.89
CA GLY A 315 19.23 13.92 2.76
C GLY A 315 18.34 14.12 1.54
N VAL A 316 18.44 15.31 0.94
CA VAL A 316 17.59 15.86 -0.13
C VAL A 316 17.02 14.77 -1.03
N ILE A 317 15.73 14.46 -0.87
CA ILE A 317 14.98 13.72 -1.89
C ILE A 317 14.61 14.73 -2.98
N GLY A 318 15.57 14.96 -3.89
CA GLY A 318 15.41 15.71 -5.15
C GLY A 318 15.58 17.23 -5.07
N GLY A 319 16.64 17.75 -5.70
CA GLY A 319 16.80 19.19 -5.98
C GLY A 319 18.24 19.70 -5.95
N GLY A 320 19.13 19.12 -6.76
CA GLY A 320 20.48 19.65 -6.92
C GLY A 320 20.51 20.79 -7.95
N VAL A 321 20.18 22.01 -7.54
CA VAL A 321 20.83 23.20 -8.14
C VAL A 321 22.14 23.35 -7.39
N LEU A 322 23.23 22.88 -8.00
CA LEU A 322 24.57 23.21 -7.53
C LEU A 322 24.89 24.63 -8.01
N LYS A 323 24.87 25.59 -7.08
CA LYS A 323 25.61 26.84 -7.26
C LYS A 323 26.90 26.76 -6.44
N GLY A 324 28.02 26.81 -7.15
CA GLY A 324 29.27 27.39 -6.67
C GLY A 324 30.43 26.41 -6.52
N GLY A 325 31.28 26.34 -7.56
CA GLY A 325 32.63 25.78 -7.42
C GLY A 325 33.37 25.50 -8.73
N GLY A 326 33.81 26.56 -9.44
CA GLY A 326 35.00 26.52 -10.31
C GLY A 326 34.85 25.99 -11.75
N GLY A 327 34.73 26.94 -12.71
CA GLY A 327 35.42 26.97 -14.01
C GLY A 327 35.17 25.88 -15.07
N GLU A 328 34.36 26.19 -16.08
CA GLU A 328 34.78 26.34 -17.48
C GLU A 328 33.59 26.88 -18.31
N GLU A 329 33.80 27.97 -19.07
CA GLU A 329 32.79 28.54 -19.98
C GLU A 329 32.62 27.62 -21.20
N VAL A 330 31.47 26.95 -21.31
CA VAL A 330 31.05 26.28 -22.55
C VAL A 330 30.38 27.33 -23.45
N GLY A 331 30.89 27.46 -24.67
CA GLY A 331 30.55 28.51 -25.63
C GLY A 331 29.09 28.49 -26.10
N ILE A 332 28.54 29.68 -26.31
CA ILE A 332 27.15 29.97 -26.73
C ILE A 332 26.80 29.37 -28.13
N GLU A 333 27.77 28.87 -28.88
CA GLU A 333 27.55 28.29 -30.22
C GLU A 333 26.93 26.88 -30.19
N GLU A 334 27.19 26.07 -29.16
CA GLU A 334 26.71 24.67 -29.07
C GLU A 334 25.21 24.58 -28.72
N ILE A 335 24.64 25.64 -28.15
CA ILE A 335 23.21 25.75 -27.82
C ILE A 335 22.37 26.10 -29.06
N ASN A 336 22.95 26.80 -30.04
CA ASN A 336 22.22 27.20 -31.25
C ASN A 336 22.11 26.05 -32.26
N SER A 337 23.10 25.14 -32.35
CA SER A 337 23.00 23.97 -33.23
C SER A 337 21.88 23.01 -32.81
N HIS A 338 21.65 22.83 -31.52
CA HIS A 338 20.57 21.99 -30.99
C HIS A 338 19.17 22.61 -31.11
N LYS A 339 19.07 23.90 -31.45
CA LYS A 339 17.77 24.54 -31.71
C LYS A 339 17.28 24.27 -33.12
N GLU A 340 18.17 24.23 -34.11
CA GLU A 340 17.81 23.89 -35.49
C GLU A 340 17.38 22.42 -35.60
N GLU A 341 18.08 21.49 -34.94
CA GLU A 341 17.68 20.07 -34.91
C GLU A 341 16.32 19.83 -34.21
N VAL A 342 15.96 20.68 -33.24
CA VAL A 342 14.66 20.59 -32.53
C VAL A 342 13.51 21.18 -33.35
N GLU A 343 13.75 22.18 -34.20
CA GLU A 343 12.73 22.70 -35.11
C GLU A 343 12.54 21.78 -36.33
N GLU A 344 13.60 21.17 -36.85
CA GLU A 344 13.51 20.16 -37.91
C GLU A 344 12.73 18.91 -37.44
N ALA A 345 12.92 18.49 -36.19
CA ALA A 345 12.14 17.41 -35.58
C ALA A 345 10.64 17.76 -35.41
N LYS A 346 10.28 19.03 -35.23
CA LYS A 346 8.87 19.46 -35.12
C LYS A 346 8.17 19.48 -36.46
N ASP A 347 8.86 19.85 -37.54
CA ASP A 347 8.29 19.82 -38.89
C ASP A 347 8.03 18.38 -39.36
N VAL A 348 8.94 17.44 -39.05
CA VAL A 348 8.74 16.01 -39.34
C VAL A 348 7.56 15.42 -38.56
N ILE A 349 7.39 15.82 -37.29
CA ILE A 349 6.22 15.40 -36.49
C ILE A 349 4.93 16.07 -37.01
N GLY A 350 5.01 17.30 -37.49
CA GLY A 350 3.90 18.02 -38.11
C GLY A 350 3.39 17.34 -39.38
N GLU A 351 4.28 16.90 -40.26
CA GLU A 351 3.92 16.18 -41.49
C GLU A 351 3.31 14.79 -41.22
N VAL A 352 3.84 14.04 -40.25
CA VAL A 352 3.29 12.73 -39.85
C VAL A 352 1.88 12.85 -39.25
N VAL A 353 1.56 13.99 -38.62
CA VAL A 353 0.23 14.26 -38.06
C VAL A 353 -0.77 14.73 -39.12
N GLU A 354 -0.31 15.26 -40.27
CA GLU A 354 -1.19 15.61 -41.39
C GLU A 354 -1.53 14.43 -42.31
N GLU A 355 -0.67 13.40 -42.41
CA GLU A 355 -0.95 12.18 -43.22
C GLU A 355 -1.96 11.21 -42.57
N VAL A 356 -2.33 11.41 -41.30
CA VAL A 356 -3.37 10.60 -40.63
C VAL A 356 -4.66 11.40 -40.49
N LYS A 357 -5.31 11.70 -41.62
CA LYS A 357 -6.70 12.18 -41.66
C LYS A 357 -7.57 11.23 -42.49
N TYR A 358 -8.70 10.84 -41.89
CA TYR A 358 -9.81 10.03 -42.38
C TYR A 358 -9.64 8.50 -42.43
N TYR A 359 -10.02 7.84 -41.33
CA TYR A 359 -10.85 6.64 -41.41
C TYR A 359 -12.22 6.96 -40.84
N ASP A 360 -13.25 6.76 -41.66
CA ASP A 360 -14.65 7.03 -41.35
C ASP A 360 -15.17 6.05 -40.28
N ILE A 361 -15.61 6.59 -39.15
CA ILE A 361 -16.05 5.86 -37.96
C ILE A 361 -17.31 5.03 -38.24
N GLU A 362 -18.06 5.30 -39.32
CA GLU A 362 -19.21 4.47 -39.70
C GLU A 362 -18.84 3.14 -40.37
N GLU A 363 -17.71 3.04 -41.07
CA GLU A 363 -17.27 1.79 -41.72
C GLU A 363 -16.76 0.77 -40.68
N VAL A 364 -16.08 1.25 -39.63
CA VAL A 364 -15.63 0.43 -38.50
C VAL A 364 -16.82 -0.11 -37.68
N ARG A 365 -17.93 0.63 -37.62
CA ARG A 365 -19.17 0.16 -36.98
C ARG A 365 -19.88 -0.92 -37.81
N ARG A 366 -19.88 -0.83 -39.14
CA ARG A 366 -20.45 -1.89 -40.01
C ARG A 366 -19.62 -3.18 -39.97
N PHE A 367 -18.29 -3.07 -39.87
CA PHE A 367 -17.41 -4.24 -39.78
C PHE A 367 -17.61 -5.02 -38.48
N ASN A 368 -17.78 -4.33 -37.34
CA ASN A 368 -18.05 -4.97 -36.05
C ASN A 368 -19.47 -5.55 -35.93
N TYR A 369 -20.46 -4.98 -36.64
CA TYR A 369 -21.81 -5.54 -36.67
C TYR A 369 -21.91 -6.84 -37.51
N LEU A 370 -21.15 -6.92 -38.61
CA LEU A 370 -21.05 -8.14 -39.44
C LEU A 370 -20.29 -9.27 -38.74
N LEU A 371 -19.23 -8.95 -37.98
CA LEU A 371 -18.53 -9.93 -37.14
C LEU A 371 -19.38 -10.41 -35.95
N GLY A 372 -20.23 -9.53 -35.40
CA GLY A 372 -21.18 -9.89 -34.35
C GLY A 372 -22.27 -10.85 -34.81
N ILE A 373 -22.78 -10.70 -36.04
CA ILE A 373 -23.80 -11.61 -36.59
C ILE A 373 -23.18 -12.95 -37.00
N ALA A 374 -21.96 -12.97 -37.55
CA ALA A 374 -21.26 -14.23 -37.86
C ALA A 374 -20.87 -15.03 -36.61
N GLY A 375 -20.51 -14.36 -35.51
CA GLY A 375 -20.16 -14.99 -34.24
C GLY A 375 -21.34 -15.66 -33.52
N VAL A 376 -22.57 -15.18 -33.74
CA VAL A 376 -23.79 -15.76 -33.14
C VAL A 376 -24.27 -17.00 -33.91
N PHE A 377 -23.97 -17.14 -35.21
CA PHE A 377 -24.31 -18.35 -35.97
C PHE A 377 -23.30 -19.50 -35.82
N ILE A 378 -22.05 -19.22 -35.41
CA ILE A 378 -21.04 -20.25 -35.14
C ILE A 378 -21.19 -20.83 -33.71
N ALA A 379 -21.69 -20.05 -32.75
CA ALA A 379 -21.99 -20.54 -31.40
C ALA A 379 -23.30 -21.38 -31.32
N ALA A 380 -24.20 -21.27 -32.30
CA ALA A 380 -25.43 -22.06 -32.36
C ALA A 380 -25.27 -23.42 -33.10
N SER A 381 -24.12 -23.70 -33.72
CA SER A 381 -23.88 -24.94 -34.48
C SER A 381 -22.92 -25.92 -33.80
N VAL A 382 -22.47 -25.64 -32.57
CA VAL A 382 -21.60 -26.53 -31.76
C VAL A 382 -22.32 -27.04 -30.48
N ALA A 383 -23.60 -26.74 -30.32
CA ALA A 383 -24.43 -27.20 -29.19
C ALA A 383 -25.55 -28.20 -29.58
N TRP A 384 -25.33 -29.04 -30.61
CA TRP A 384 -26.24 -30.15 -30.98
C TRP A 384 -25.54 -31.51 -31.22
N GLU A 385 -24.32 -31.75 -30.70
CA GLU A 385 -23.71 -33.10 -30.82
C GLU A 385 -23.10 -33.67 -29.53
N VAL A 386 -23.57 -33.25 -28.34
CA VAL A 386 -23.24 -33.94 -27.06
C VAL A 386 -24.45 -34.13 -26.13
N LEU A 387 -25.67 -34.18 -26.67
CA LEU A 387 -26.86 -34.82 -26.07
C LEU A 387 -27.69 -35.39 -27.21
#